data_AF-A0A7S0GGV1-F1
#
_entry.id   AF-A0A7S0GGV1-F1
#
_cell.length_a   1.000
_cell.length_b   1.000
_cell.length_c   1.000
_cell.angle_alpha   90.00
_cell.angle_beta   90.00
_cell.angle_gamma   90.00
#
_symmetry.space_group_name_H-M   'P 1'
#
loop_
_entity.id
_entity.type
_entity.pdbx_description
1 polymer ?
#
loop_
_entity_poly.entity_id
_entity_poly.type
_entity_poly.pdbx_seq_one_letter_code
_entity_poly.pdbx_strand_id
1 'polypeptide(L)'
;RKELVTAISTAARVEICSRQGRMMLQIGALAEGQMLFDAAAKDWALFDGDNNVISNKQQQNQPSLLATKKLILISKYSLSRLIQQAPAQLLINAGLAKFAHQKYDAAMSFFRKTVEYQRLSIHNSNYPIVTSDVVVHNPSHLDEHSLSPGIGFDTDPSLLTQSLNNMSLCSLYTCEMKKAVQVMESMVRESPTTYLTEGLAFNLCTLYELGSDNTSSARKKKVLQLISKQFNLHDIGVESFRINPRD
;
A
#
# COMPACT_ATOMS: atom_id res chain seq x y z
N ARG A 1 4.27 -6.37 27.20
CA ARG A 1 5.59 -5.76 26.86
C ARG A 1 6.42 -6.64 25.91
N LYS A 2 6.82 -7.88 26.27
CA LYS A 2 7.62 -8.76 25.39
C LYS A 2 6.94 -9.01 24.03
N GLU A 3 5.64 -9.21 24.02
CA GLU A 3 4.86 -9.46 22.80
C GLU A 3 4.78 -8.22 21.89
N LEU A 4 4.56 -7.04 22.46
CA LEU A 4 4.61 -5.77 21.73
C LEU A 4 5.99 -5.51 21.12
N VAL A 5 7.07 -5.76 21.88
CA VAL A 5 8.44 -5.64 21.37
C VAL A 5 8.68 -6.62 20.22
N THR A 6 8.17 -7.85 20.33
CA THR A 6 8.28 -8.85 19.26
C THR A 6 7.52 -8.40 18.02
N ALA A 7 6.29 -7.90 18.18
CA ALA A 7 5.46 -7.40 17.09
C ALA A 7 6.12 -6.23 16.36
N ILE A 8 6.59 -5.22 17.11
CA ILE A 8 7.33 -4.06 16.55
C ILE A 8 8.60 -4.52 15.84
N SER A 9 9.36 -5.43 16.45
CA SER A 9 10.60 -5.94 15.85
C SER A 9 10.33 -6.68 14.53
N THR A 10 9.26 -7.49 14.49
CA THR A 10 8.86 -8.17 13.27
C THR A 10 8.39 -7.18 12.21
N ALA A 11 7.56 -6.20 12.56
CA ALA A 11 7.11 -5.16 11.64
C ALA A 11 8.30 -4.38 11.03
N ALA A 12 9.26 -4.01 11.87
CA ALA A 12 10.48 -3.34 11.42
C ALA A 12 11.30 -4.21 10.46
N ARG A 13 11.45 -5.52 10.73
CA ARG A 13 12.15 -6.43 9.81
C ARG A 13 11.42 -6.58 8.48
N VAL A 14 10.08 -6.70 8.51
CA VAL A 14 9.25 -6.72 7.29
C VAL A 14 9.47 -5.44 6.48
N GLU A 15 9.40 -4.27 7.12
CA GLU A 15 9.60 -2.98 6.45
C GLU A 15 11.00 -2.88 5.81
N ILE A 16 12.05 -3.21 6.56
CA ILE A 16 13.43 -3.14 6.08
C ILE A 16 13.64 -4.07 4.89
N CYS A 17 13.23 -5.33 5.01
CA CYS A 17 13.36 -6.31 3.93
C CYS A 17 12.54 -5.90 2.70
N SER A 18 11.35 -5.34 2.90
CA SER A 18 10.50 -4.84 1.81
C SER A 18 11.16 -3.68 1.07
N ARG A 19 11.74 -2.71 1.78
CA ARG A 19 12.48 -1.60 1.15
C ARG A 19 13.71 -2.08 0.40
N GLN A 20 14.51 -2.95 1.03
CA GLN A 20 15.70 -3.51 0.40
C GLN A 20 15.33 -4.31 -0.86
N GLY A 21 14.28 -5.13 -0.81
CA GLY A 21 13.82 -5.89 -1.96
C GLY A 21 13.38 -4.98 -3.12
N ARG A 22 12.67 -3.88 -2.82
CA ARG A 22 12.31 -2.87 -3.84
C ARG A 22 13.53 -2.20 -4.47
N MET A 23 14.56 -1.84 -3.68
CA MET A 23 15.80 -1.29 -4.21
C MET A 23 16.53 -2.30 -5.11
N MET A 24 16.55 -3.58 -4.73
CA MET A 24 17.14 -4.64 -5.56
C MET A 24 16.41 -4.78 -6.90
N LEU A 25 15.07 -4.71 -6.91
CA LEU A 25 14.30 -4.68 -8.15
C LEU A 25 14.65 -3.48 -9.03
N GLN A 26 14.84 -2.29 -8.44
CA GLN A 26 15.19 -1.08 -9.20
C GLN A 26 16.54 -1.18 -9.90
N ILE A 27 17.52 -1.89 -9.32
CA ILE A 27 18.83 -2.13 -9.93
C ILE A 27 18.87 -3.39 -10.80
N GLY A 28 17.74 -4.09 -10.98
CA GLY A 28 17.65 -5.31 -11.79
C GLY A 28 18.09 -6.60 -11.10
N ALA A 29 18.41 -6.57 -9.80
CA ALA A 29 18.77 -7.73 -8.98
C ALA A 29 17.50 -8.50 -8.56
N LEU A 30 16.86 -9.16 -9.53
CA LEU A 30 15.53 -9.76 -9.35
C LEU A 30 15.53 -10.92 -8.33
N ALA A 31 16.58 -11.75 -8.33
CA ALA A 31 16.67 -12.90 -7.45
C ALA A 31 16.86 -12.46 -5.99
N GLU A 32 17.77 -11.52 -5.75
CA GLU A 32 18.05 -10.94 -4.43
C GLU A 32 16.83 -10.18 -3.91
N GLY A 33 16.13 -9.44 -4.79
CA GLY A 33 14.88 -8.79 -4.46
C GLY A 33 13.81 -9.78 -4.00
N GLN A 34 13.64 -10.90 -4.72
CA GLN A 34 12.72 -11.96 -4.34
C GLN A 34 13.10 -12.60 -3.00
N MET A 35 14.38 -12.89 -2.76
CA MET A 35 14.85 -13.46 -1.50
C MET A 35 14.51 -12.59 -0.30
N LEU A 36 14.65 -11.26 -0.43
CA LEU A 36 14.29 -10.30 0.61
C LEU A 36 12.77 -10.25 0.85
N PHE A 37 11.96 -10.33 -0.21
CA PHE A 37 10.52 -10.41 -0.09
C PHE A 37 10.05 -11.71 0.58
N ASP A 38 10.68 -12.84 0.25
CA ASP A 38 10.39 -14.13 0.87
C ASP A 38 10.79 -14.12 2.37
N ALA A 39 11.91 -13.48 2.71
CA ALA A 39 12.31 -13.27 4.10
C ALA A 39 11.29 -12.44 4.88
N ALA A 40 10.81 -11.33 4.31
CA ALA A 40 9.76 -10.50 4.90
C ALA A 40 8.46 -11.32 5.13
N ALA A 41 8.04 -12.08 4.12
CA ALA A 41 6.84 -12.90 4.21
C ALA A 41 6.98 -14.00 5.27
N LYS A 42 8.15 -14.63 5.36
CA LYS A 42 8.45 -15.65 6.38
C LYS A 42 8.42 -15.07 7.79
N ASP A 43 9.06 -13.93 8.00
CA ASP A 43 9.09 -13.27 9.31
C ASP A 43 7.68 -12.90 9.79
N TRP A 44 6.85 -12.38 8.89
CA TRP A 44 5.46 -12.10 9.20
C TRP A 44 4.64 -13.37 9.44
N ALA A 45 4.83 -14.40 8.61
CA ALA A 45 4.11 -15.67 8.76
C ALA A 45 4.47 -16.41 10.06
N LEU A 46 5.71 -16.28 10.56
CA LEU A 46 6.08 -16.81 11.88
C LEU A 46 5.33 -16.07 12.99
N PHE A 47 5.27 -14.75 12.90
CA PHE A 47 4.54 -13.93 13.87
C PHE A 47 3.02 -14.17 13.82
N ASP A 48 2.43 -14.26 12.62
CA ASP A 48 0.98 -14.44 12.43
C ASP A 48 0.54 -15.91 12.57
N GLY A 49 1.40 -16.85 12.18
CA GLY A 49 1.20 -18.29 12.32
C GLY A 49 1.22 -18.75 13.77
N ASP A 50 2.12 -18.19 14.60
CA ASP A 50 2.08 -18.38 16.06
C ASP A 50 0.77 -17.84 16.68
N ASN A 51 0.09 -16.90 16.02
CA ASN A 51 -1.23 -16.41 16.44
C ASN A 51 -2.39 -17.37 16.07
N ASN A 52 -2.26 -18.18 15.00
CA ASN A 52 -3.28 -19.15 14.58
C ASN A 52 -3.12 -20.54 15.19
N VAL A 53 -1.90 -20.96 15.57
CA VAL A 53 -1.64 -22.29 16.17
C VAL A 53 -2.13 -22.41 17.62
N ILE A 54 -2.20 -21.30 18.37
CA ILE A 54 -2.74 -21.30 19.75
C ILE A 54 -4.26 -21.55 19.76
N SER A 55 -4.96 -21.24 18.67
CA SER A 55 -6.41 -21.46 18.53
C SER A 55 -6.81 -22.94 18.41
N ASN A 56 -5.90 -23.81 17.95
CA ASN A 56 -6.23 -25.22 17.66
C ASN A 56 -5.69 -26.24 18.69
N LYS A 57 -4.92 -25.82 19.70
CA LYS A 57 -4.34 -26.75 20.70
C LYS A 57 -4.88 -26.65 22.13
N GLN A 58 -5.88 -25.82 22.44
CA GLN A 58 -6.41 -25.70 23.82
C GLN A 58 -7.93 -25.76 23.93
N GLN A 59 -8.54 -26.83 23.40
CA GLN A 59 -9.93 -27.18 23.67
C GLN A 59 -10.11 -28.30 24.72
N GLN A 60 -9.12 -28.53 25.60
CA GLN A 60 -9.29 -29.41 26.76
C GLN A 60 -8.77 -28.79 28.05
N ASN A 61 -9.71 -28.60 28.99
CA ASN A 61 -9.60 -28.59 30.46
C ASN A 61 -9.04 -27.34 31.19
N GLN A 62 -9.95 -26.48 31.67
CA GLN A 62 -10.17 -26.10 33.10
C GLN A 62 -10.74 -24.65 33.23
N PRO A 63 -11.75 -24.38 34.09
CA PRO A 63 -12.54 -23.13 34.03
C PRO A 63 -11.94 -21.90 34.72
N SER A 64 -10.93 -22.04 35.58
CA SER A 64 -10.39 -20.92 36.38
C SER A 64 -9.28 -20.11 35.69
N LEU A 65 -8.75 -20.60 34.56
CA LEU A 65 -7.68 -19.97 33.77
C LEU A 65 -8.22 -19.34 32.47
N LEU A 66 -9.53 -19.10 32.37
CA LEU A 66 -10.18 -18.64 31.14
C LEU A 66 -10.12 -17.11 30.99
N ALA A 67 -10.24 -16.35 32.09
CA ALA A 67 -10.24 -14.88 32.04
C ALA A 67 -8.86 -14.31 31.64
N THR A 68 -7.77 -14.81 32.23
CA THR A 68 -6.40 -14.36 31.94
C THR A 68 -5.95 -14.77 30.53
N LYS A 69 -6.33 -15.98 30.09
CA LYS A 69 -6.06 -16.44 28.72
C LYS A 69 -6.85 -15.66 27.67
N LYS A 70 -8.11 -15.33 27.97
CA LYS A 70 -8.97 -14.52 27.08
C LYS A 70 -8.42 -13.09 26.94
N LEU A 71 -7.87 -12.50 28.01
CA LEU A 71 -7.21 -11.20 27.96
C LEU A 71 -5.94 -11.21 27.07
N ILE A 72 -5.11 -12.26 27.18
CA ILE A 72 -3.89 -12.44 26.36
C ILE A 72 -4.22 -12.73 24.89
N LEU A 73 -5.28 -13.49 24.63
CA LEU A 73 -5.76 -13.78 23.27
C LEU A 73 -6.33 -12.52 22.60
N ILE A 74 -7.10 -11.71 23.35
CA ILE A 74 -7.60 -10.41 22.90
C ILE A 74 -6.43 -9.45 22.65
N SER A 75 -5.42 -9.39 23.53
CA SER A 75 -4.26 -8.50 23.32
C SER A 75 -3.42 -8.88 22.09
N LYS A 76 -3.32 -10.19 21.76
CA LYS A 76 -2.55 -10.69 20.61
C LYS A 76 -3.25 -10.51 19.27
N TYR A 77 -4.55 -10.82 19.18
CA TYR A 77 -5.36 -10.50 18.00
C TYR A 77 -5.44 -8.98 17.74
N SER A 78 -5.33 -8.18 18.79
CA SER A 78 -5.25 -6.72 18.67
C SER A 78 -3.90 -6.24 18.11
N LEU A 79 -2.80 -6.98 18.27
CA LEU A 79 -1.45 -6.54 17.85
C LEU A 79 -1.18 -6.70 16.35
N SER A 80 -1.67 -7.77 15.73
CA SER A 80 -1.61 -7.90 14.26
C SER A 80 -2.56 -6.91 13.56
N ARG A 81 -3.69 -6.59 14.19
CA ARG A 81 -4.57 -5.47 13.80
C ARG A 81 -3.97 -4.10 14.11
N LEU A 82 -3.04 -4.02 15.05
CA LEU A 82 -2.36 -2.77 15.37
C LEU A 82 -1.25 -2.50 14.36
N ILE A 83 -0.70 -3.52 13.69
CA ILE A 83 0.35 -3.36 12.68
C ILE A 83 -0.25 -3.55 11.28
N GLN A 84 -0.88 -2.50 10.76
CA GLN A 84 -1.60 -2.54 9.48
C GLN A 84 -0.66 -2.48 8.26
N GLN A 85 0.54 -1.95 8.42
CA GLN A 85 1.46 -1.73 7.29
C GLN A 85 2.07 -3.02 6.74
N ALA A 86 2.39 -3.98 7.61
CA ALA A 86 3.11 -5.18 7.20
C ALA A 86 2.32 -6.03 6.18
N PRO A 87 1.02 -6.31 6.36
CA PRO A 87 0.24 -6.99 5.33
C PRO A 87 0.20 -6.24 3.99
N ALA A 88 0.08 -4.90 4.01
CA ALA A 88 0.10 -4.09 2.79
C ALA A 88 1.45 -4.17 2.06
N GLN A 89 2.56 -4.12 2.82
CA GLN A 89 3.93 -4.29 2.32
C GLN A 89 4.13 -5.66 1.65
N LEU A 90 3.62 -6.73 2.27
CA LEU A 90 3.74 -8.07 1.68
C LEU A 90 2.95 -8.22 0.38
N LEU A 91 1.73 -7.65 0.32
CA LEU A 91 0.92 -7.66 -0.89
C LEU A 91 1.60 -6.89 -2.03
N ILE A 92 2.12 -5.69 -1.77
CA ILE A 92 2.81 -4.91 -2.81
C ILE A 92 4.11 -5.59 -3.26
N ASN A 93 4.89 -6.17 -2.34
CA ASN A 93 6.10 -6.93 -2.67
C ASN A 93 5.79 -8.11 -3.58
N ALA A 94 4.74 -8.89 -3.26
CA ALA A 94 4.30 -9.99 -4.11
C ALA A 94 3.86 -9.49 -5.50
N GLY A 95 3.16 -8.35 -5.57
CA GLY A 95 2.79 -7.71 -6.84
C GLY A 95 4.02 -7.32 -7.67
N LEU A 96 4.98 -6.63 -7.05
CA LEU A 96 6.22 -6.18 -7.70
C LEU A 96 7.09 -7.36 -8.18
N ALA A 97 7.20 -8.41 -7.37
CA ALA A 97 7.87 -9.65 -7.76
C ALA A 97 7.23 -10.27 -9.02
N LYS A 98 5.90 -10.42 -9.03
CA LYS A 98 5.21 -10.95 -10.22
C LYS A 98 5.38 -10.04 -11.43
N PHE A 99 5.33 -8.72 -11.22
CA PHE A 99 5.53 -7.73 -12.26
C PHE A 99 6.91 -7.85 -12.90
N ALA A 100 7.97 -7.95 -12.09
CA ALA A 100 9.34 -8.11 -12.57
C ALA A 100 9.55 -9.39 -13.40
N HIS A 101 8.79 -10.44 -13.10
CA HIS A 101 8.79 -11.69 -13.88
C HIS A 101 7.78 -11.69 -15.05
N GLN A 102 7.28 -10.51 -15.46
CA GLN A 102 6.33 -10.33 -16.56
C GLN A 102 5.00 -11.07 -16.37
N LYS A 103 4.63 -11.41 -15.12
CA LYS A 103 3.35 -12.06 -14.78
C LYS A 103 2.31 -10.99 -14.43
N TYR A 104 1.94 -10.17 -15.41
CA TYR A 104 1.16 -8.95 -15.20
C TYR A 104 -0.24 -9.20 -14.61
N ASP A 105 -0.95 -10.25 -15.03
CA ASP A 105 -2.27 -10.58 -14.46
C ASP A 105 -2.20 -10.97 -12.98
N ALA A 106 -1.17 -11.75 -12.62
CA ALA A 106 -0.92 -12.12 -11.24
C ALA A 106 -0.51 -10.89 -10.40
N ALA A 107 0.39 -10.07 -10.93
CA ALA A 107 0.82 -8.82 -10.29
C ALA A 107 -0.37 -7.88 -10.02
N MET A 108 -1.23 -7.71 -11.03
CA MET A 108 -2.45 -6.94 -10.96
C MET A 108 -3.39 -7.42 -9.83
N SER A 109 -3.54 -8.74 -9.64
CA SER A 109 -4.34 -9.28 -8.53
C SER A 109 -3.81 -8.84 -7.17
N PHE A 110 -2.48 -8.86 -6.98
CA PHE A 110 -1.87 -8.40 -5.73
C PHE A 110 -2.01 -6.90 -5.51
N PHE A 111 -1.80 -6.07 -6.54
CA PHE A 111 -1.98 -4.63 -6.41
C PHE A 111 -3.43 -4.26 -6.08
N ARG A 112 -4.42 -4.93 -6.69
CA ARG A 112 -5.84 -4.75 -6.32
C ARG A 112 -6.09 -5.08 -4.84
N LYS A 113 -5.56 -6.20 -4.36
CA LYS A 113 -5.65 -6.58 -2.94
C LYS A 113 -5.02 -5.53 -2.03
N THR A 114 -3.88 -4.94 -2.41
CA THR A 114 -3.27 -3.85 -1.64
C THR A 114 -4.19 -2.63 -1.57
N VAL A 115 -4.78 -2.21 -2.69
CA VAL A 115 -5.72 -1.08 -2.76
C VAL A 115 -6.94 -1.33 -1.88
N GLU A 116 -7.56 -2.49 -2.00
CA GLU A 116 -8.72 -2.90 -1.19
C GLU A 116 -8.36 -2.89 0.30
N TYR A 117 -7.22 -3.48 0.66
CA TYR A 117 -6.73 -3.53 2.03
C TYR A 117 -6.53 -2.13 2.61
N GLN A 118 -5.85 -1.23 1.88
CA GLN A 118 -5.58 0.11 2.39
C GLN A 118 -6.83 0.97 2.51
N ARG A 119 -7.77 0.88 1.56
CA ARG A 119 -9.06 1.59 1.66
C ARG A 119 -9.85 1.11 2.88
N LEU A 120 -9.84 -0.19 3.18
CA LEU A 120 -10.46 -0.73 4.39
C LEU A 120 -9.75 -0.27 5.67
N SER A 121 -8.42 -0.23 5.68
CA SER A 121 -7.64 0.24 6.84
C SER A 121 -7.87 1.73 7.13
N ILE A 122 -7.89 2.58 6.09
CA ILE A 122 -8.22 4.01 6.22
C ILE A 122 -9.64 4.18 6.78
N HIS A 123 -10.62 3.44 6.27
CA HIS A 123 -11.99 3.51 6.75
C HIS A 123 -12.11 3.05 8.22
N ASN A 124 -11.43 1.97 8.60
CA ASN A 124 -11.45 1.46 9.97
C ASN A 124 -10.72 2.38 10.96
N SER A 125 -9.72 3.14 10.51
CA SER A 125 -9.05 4.15 11.33
C SER A 125 -9.99 5.30 11.75
N ASN A 126 -11.07 5.54 11.00
CA ASN A 126 -12.05 6.59 11.31
C ASN A 126 -13.08 6.18 12.38
N TYR A 127 -13.03 4.95 12.91
CA TYR A 127 -13.94 4.47 13.96
C TYR A 127 -13.17 4.06 15.22
N PRO A 128 -13.62 4.47 16.43
CA PRO A 128 -12.95 4.08 17.68
C PRO A 128 -13.05 2.57 17.92
N ILE A 129 -11.95 1.96 18.35
CA ILE A 129 -11.92 0.56 18.76
C ILE A 129 -12.60 0.45 20.12
N VAL A 130 -13.86 -0.02 20.14
CA VAL A 130 -14.58 -0.32 21.37
C VAL A 130 -14.24 -1.73 21.82
N THR A 131 -13.37 -1.86 22.83
CA THR A 131 -13.23 -3.08 23.62
C THR A 131 -13.98 -2.89 24.94
N SER A 132 -14.85 -3.85 25.28
CA SER A 132 -15.76 -3.84 26.43
C SER A 132 -15.07 -3.41 27.73
N ASP A 133 -15.17 -2.13 28.10
CA ASP A 133 -14.66 -1.49 29.34
C ASP A 133 -13.41 -0.59 29.21
N VAL A 134 -12.83 -0.43 28.01
CA VAL A 134 -11.85 0.64 27.72
C VAL A 134 -12.12 1.21 26.33
N VAL A 135 -12.52 2.49 26.27
CA VAL A 135 -12.46 3.26 25.02
C VAL A 135 -10.99 3.50 24.74
N VAL A 136 -10.38 2.60 23.95
CA VAL A 136 -9.10 2.89 23.33
C VAL A 136 -9.44 3.87 22.21
N HIS A 137 -9.32 5.17 22.49
CA HIS A 137 -9.23 6.13 21.40
C HIS A 137 -8.16 5.61 20.45
N ASN A 138 -8.53 5.49 19.17
CA ASN A 138 -7.59 5.09 18.14
C ASN A 138 -6.33 5.94 18.34
N PRO A 139 -5.12 5.36 18.46
CA PRO A 139 -3.91 6.12 18.74
C PRO A 139 -3.48 7.03 17.56
N SER A 140 -4.42 7.40 16.69
CA SER A 140 -4.34 8.42 15.64
C SER A 140 -4.12 9.85 16.17
N HIS A 141 -3.94 10.01 17.48
CA HIS A 141 -3.47 11.25 18.13
C HIS A 141 -2.12 11.06 18.86
N LEU A 142 -1.37 9.99 18.58
CA LEU A 142 0.07 10.04 18.77
C LEU A 142 0.60 10.98 17.68
N ASP A 143 1.26 12.07 18.08
CA ASP A 143 1.84 13.07 17.18
C ASP A 143 2.32 12.42 15.88
N GLU A 144 1.86 12.95 14.75
CA GLU A 144 2.19 12.56 13.36
C GLU A 144 3.73 12.50 13.10
N HIS A 145 4.52 13.01 14.05
CA HIS A 145 5.97 13.08 14.05
C HIS A 145 6.67 12.13 15.05
N SER A 146 5.94 11.42 15.92
CA SER A 146 6.52 10.64 17.03
C SER A 146 6.74 9.15 16.72
N LEU A 147 6.16 8.63 15.64
CA LEU A 147 6.37 7.25 15.19
C LEU A 147 6.87 7.24 13.75
N SER A 148 8.02 6.59 13.52
CA SER A 148 8.65 6.54 12.19
C SER A 148 7.65 6.03 11.13
N PRO A 149 7.53 6.68 9.95
CA PRO A 149 6.59 6.34 8.85
C PRO A 149 6.69 4.93 8.23
N GLY A 150 7.23 3.93 8.94
CA GLY A 150 7.39 2.57 8.43
C GLY A 150 7.32 1.47 9.49
N ILE A 151 7.21 1.79 10.79
CA ILE A 151 7.13 0.75 11.85
C ILE A 151 5.74 0.08 11.90
N GLY A 152 4.75 0.74 11.30
CA GLY A 152 3.62 0.02 10.73
C GLY A 152 2.33 0.02 11.50
N PHE A 153 2.15 0.97 12.41
CA PHE A 153 0.87 1.18 13.09
C PHE A 153 -0.23 1.61 12.12
N ASP A 154 0.07 2.60 11.29
CA ASP A 154 -0.79 3.03 10.19
C ASP A 154 -0.26 2.55 8.85
N THR A 155 -1.18 2.44 7.87
CA THR A 155 -0.80 2.16 6.49
C THR A 155 -0.20 3.41 5.85
N ASP A 156 0.98 3.28 5.26
CA ASP A 156 1.61 4.33 4.47
C ASP A 156 0.75 4.62 3.22
N PRO A 157 0.20 5.85 3.09
CA PRO A 157 -0.62 6.22 1.94
C PRO A 157 0.15 6.13 0.61
N SER A 158 1.49 6.18 0.63
CA SER A 158 2.30 6.05 -0.58
C SER A 158 2.14 4.68 -1.25
N LEU A 159 1.87 3.61 -0.49
CA LEU A 159 1.66 2.27 -1.06
C LEU A 159 0.38 2.20 -1.91
N LEU A 160 -0.61 3.06 -1.62
CA LEU A 160 -1.88 3.11 -2.35
C LEU A 160 -1.62 3.63 -3.75
N THR A 161 -0.96 4.78 -3.80
CA THR A 161 -0.55 5.46 -5.03
C THR A 161 0.38 4.56 -5.85
N GLN A 162 1.35 3.90 -5.22
CA GLN A 162 2.23 2.95 -5.91
C GLN A 162 1.45 1.77 -6.51
N SER A 163 0.51 1.19 -5.75
CA SER A 163 -0.29 0.05 -6.21
C SER A 163 -1.18 0.43 -7.39
N LEU A 164 -1.84 1.58 -7.33
CA LEU A 164 -2.69 2.06 -8.42
C LEU A 164 -1.89 2.40 -9.69
N ASN A 165 -0.70 3.00 -9.54
CA ASN A 165 0.21 3.23 -10.68
C ASN A 165 0.64 1.90 -11.30
N ASN A 166 1.05 0.93 -10.48
CA ASN A 166 1.43 -0.40 -10.97
C ASN A 166 0.26 -1.16 -11.61
N MET A 167 -0.99 -0.98 -11.16
CA MET A 167 -2.17 -1.51 -11.85
C MET A 167 -2.32 -0.92 -13.25
N SER A 168 -2.09 0.38 -13.41
CA SER A 168 -2.12 1.02 -14.73
C SER A 168 -1.01 0.48 -15.62
N LEU A 169 0.21 0.32 -15.09
CA LEU A 169 1.32 -0.30 -15.83
C LEU A 169 1.01 -1.74 -16.23
N CYS A 170 0.44 -2.57 -15.35
CA CYS A 170 -0.02 -3.91 -15.72
C CYS A 170 -1.01 -3.86 -16.89
N SER A 171 -1.98 -2.94 -16.85
CA SER A 171 -2.95 -2.77 -17.95
C SER A 171 -2.26 -2.34 -19.25
N LEU A 172 -1.23 -1.50 -19.17
CA LEU A 172 -0.44 -1.07 -20.33
C LEU A 172 0.32 -2.26 -20.94
N TYR A 173 1.01 -3.06 -20.12
CA TYR A 173 1.79 -4.23 -20.58
C TYR A 173 0.91 -5.37 -21.11
N THR A 174 -0.37 -5.43 -20.73
CA THR A 174 -1.35 -6.36 -21.32
C THR A 174 -2.15 -5.75 -22.49
N CYS A 175 -1.66 -4.64 -23.06
CA CYS A 175 -2.28 -3.92 -24.19
C CYS A 175 -3.70 -3.35 -23.91
N GLU A 176 -4.10 -3.23 -22.66
CA GLU A 176 -5.38 -2.62 -22.24
C GLU A 176 -5.23 -1.12 -21.97
N MET A 177 -4.72 -0.37 -22.94
CA MET A 177 -4.38 1.06 -22.79
C MET A 177 -5.56 1.93 -22.30
N LYS A 178 -6.78 1.67 -22.77
CA LYS A 178 -7.99 2.39 -22.29
C LYS A 178 -8.20 2.21 -20.79
N LYS A 179 -7.97 1.00 -20.28
CA LYS A 179 -8.09 0.69 -18.85
C LYS A 179 -6.96 1.31 -18.05
N ALA A 180 -5.73 1.32 -18.58
CA ALA A 180 -4.59 2.01 -17.98
C ALA A 180 -4.91 3.50 -17.72
N VAL A 181 -5.45 4.18 -18.74
CA VAL A 181 -5.92 5.57 -18.65
C VAL A 181 -7.05 5.71 -17.63
N GLN A 182 -8.08 4.87 -17.69
CA GLN A 182 -9.22 4.92 -16.78
C GLN A 182 -8.81 4.78 -15.31
N VAL A 183 -7.87 3.88 -15.01
CA VAL A 183 -7.32 3.70 -13.66
C VAL A 183 -6.64 4.99 -13.20
N MET A 184 -5.70 5.54 -13.97
CA MET A 184 -4.99 6.77 -13.58
C MET A 184 -5.91 7.99 -13.48
N GLU A 185 -6.83 8.18 -14.42
CA GLU A 185 -7.82 9.27 -14.34
C GLU A 185 -8.74 9.10 -13.13
N SER A 186 -9.08 7.86 -12.73
CA SER A 186 -9.91 7.63 -11.54
C SER A 186 -9.20 8.07 -10.26
N MET A 187 -7.88 7.93 -10.18
CA MET A 187 -7.08 8.45 -9.06
C MET A 187 -7.17 9.97 -9.00
N VAL A 188 -6.96 10.65 -10.14
CA VAL A 188 -7.08 12.12 -10.20
C VAL A 188 -8.49 12.57 -9.82
N ARG A 189 -9.54 11.88 -10.26
CA ARG A 189 -10.93 12.19 -9.85
C ARG A 189 -11.20 11.97 -8.37
N GLU A 190 -10.58 10.95 -7.77
CA GLU A 190 -10.76 10.61 -6.35
C GLU A 190 -10.15 11.67 -5.44
N SER A 191 -8.89 12.06 -5.68
CA SER A 191 -8.22 13.11 -4.92
C SER A 191 -7.04 13.68 -5.71
N PRO A 192 -7.21 14.82 -6.39
CA PRO A 192 -6.13 15.47 -7.13
C PRO A 192 -4.92 15.77 -6.26
N THR A 193 -5.13 16.27 -5.04
CA THR A 193 -4.05 16.64 -4.10
C THR A 193 -3.23 15.47 -3.60
N THR A 194 -3.79 14.26 -3.64
CA THR A 194 -3.11 13.04 -3.15
C THR A 194 -2.43 12.30 -4.30
N TYR A 195 -3.09 12.22 -5.45
CA TYR A 195 -2.69 11.29 -6.50
C TYR A 195 -2.07 11.96 -7.72
N LEU A 196 -2.42 13.21 -8.02
CA LEU A 196 -1.80 13.92 -9.13
C LEU A 196 -0.39 14.33 -8.71
N THR A 197 0.57 13.49 -9.06
CA THR A 197 2.02 13.71 -8.87
C THR A 197 2.68 13.95 -10.22
N GLU A 198 3.90 14.46 -10.25
CA GLU A 198 4.68 14.58 -11.50
C GLU A 198 4.74 13.26 -12.29
N GLY A 199 5.02 12.16 -11.60
CA GLY A 199 5.07 10.83 -12.22
C GLY A 199 3.73 10.39 -12.80
N LEU A 200 2.61 10.62 -12.09
CA LEU A 200 1.28 10.28 -12.61
C LEU A 200 0.91 11.17 -13.80
N ALA A 201 1.17 12.47 -13.72
CA ALA A 201 0.92 13.42 -14.80
C ALA A 201 1.71 13.05 -16.06
N PHE A 202 3.00 12.75 -15.91
CA PHE A 202 3.87 12.30 -17.00
C PHE A 202 3.34 11.02 -17.65
N ASN A 203 2.96 10.02 -16.85
CA ASN A 203 2.43 8.76 -17.35
C ASN A 203 1.10 8.94 -18.09
N LEU A 204 0.16 9.72 -17.54
CA LEU A 204 -1.11 10.04 -18.21
C LEU A 204 -0.89 10.76 -19.54
N CYS A 205 0.01 11.75 -19.57
CA CYS A 205 0.32 12.49 -20.80
C CYS A 205 0.94 11.58 -21.86
N THR A 206 1.78 10.64 -21.45
CA THR A 206 2.34 9.60 -22.33
C THR A 206 1.24 8.69 -22.88
N LEU A 207 0.32 8.22 -22.03
CA LEU A 207 -0.81 7.39 -22.47
C LEU A 207 -1.75 8.14 -23.42
N TYR A 208 -1.97 9.44 -23.21
CA TYR A 208 -2.79 10.25 -24.12
C TYR A 208 -2.16 10.40 -25.50
N GLU A 209 -0.85 10.59 -25.59
CA GLU A 209 -0.11 10.59 -26.86
C GLU A 209 -0.17 9.24 -27.58
N LEU A 210 -0.06 8.13 -26.83
CA LEU A 210 -0.09 6.80 -27.42
C LEU A 210 -1.50 6.38 -27.88
N GLY A 211 -2.54 6.85 -27.21
CA GLY A 211 -3.90 6.32 -27.35
C GLY A 211 -4.98 7.24 -27.87
N SER A 212 -4.66 8.49 -28.18
CA SER A 212 -5.63 9.48 -28.68
C SER A 212 -5.05 10.23 -29.87
N ASP A 213 -5.91 10.80 -30.72
CA ASP A 213 -5.46 11.78 -31.72
C ASP A 213 -4.83 13.02 -31.05
N ASN A 214 -4.06 13.78 -31.83
CA ASN A 214 -3.31 14.94 -31.34
C ASN A 214 -4.20 15.97 -30.63
N THR A 215 -5.39 16.23 -31.17
CA THR A 215 -6.33 17.23 -30.64
C THR A 215 -6.92 16.80 -29.29
N SER A 216 -7.34 15.54 -29.19
CA SER A 216 -7.85 14.93 -27.97
C SER A 216 -6.77 14.84 -26.90
N SER A 217 -5.56 14.40 -27.28
CA SER A 217 -4.40 14.36 -26.40
C SER A 217 -4.08 15.73 -25.82
N ALA A 218 -3.94 16.76 -26.67
CA ALA A 218 -3.68 18.13 -26.24
C ALA A 218 -4.74 18.66 -25.28
N ARG A 219 -6.03 18.40 -25.56
CA ARG A 219 -7.13 18.81 -24.67
C ARG A 219 -7.03 18.15 -23.31
N LYS A 220 -6.79 16.83 -23.24
CA LYS A 220 -6.69 16.11 -21.97
C LYS A 220 -5.48 16.55 -21.14
N LYS A 221 -4.34 16.82 -21.78
CA LYS A 221 -3.16 17.39 -21.11
C LYS A 221 -3.45 18.78 -20.52
N LYS A 222 -4.12 19.66 -21.29
CA LYS A 222 -4.56 20.98 -20.80
C LYS A 222 -5.51 20.86 -19.60
N VAL A 223 -6.43 19.89 -19.60
CA VAL A 223 -7.30 19.62 -18.45
C VAL A 223 -6.51 19.20 -17.21
N LEU A 224 -5.53 18.30 -17.34
CA LEU A 224 -4.66 17.94 -16.21
C LEU A 224 -3.91 19.14 -15.65
N GLN A 225 -3.39 20.02 -16.52
CA GLN A 225 -2.70 21.24 -16.09
C GLN A 225 -3.64 22.20 -15.35
N LEU A 226 -4.89 22.32 -15.81
CA LEU A 226 -5.91 23.13 -15.12
C LEU A 226 -6.24 22.58 -13.74
N ILE A 227 -6.37 21.25 -13.61
CA ILE A 227 -6.57 20.60 -12.31
C ILE A 227 -5.39 20.92 -11.38
N SER A 228 -4.15 20.75 -11.84
CA SER A 228 -2.96 21.09 -11.06
C SER A 228 -2.98 22.52 -10.52
N LYS A 229 -3.35 23.49 -11.37
CA LYS A 229 -3.48 24.90 -10.97
C LYS A 229 -4.63 25.13 -10.01
N GLN A 230 -5.79 24.53 -10.26
CA GLN A 230 -6.98 24.67 -9.43
C GLN A 230 -6.75 24.16 -7.99
N PHE A 231 -5.99 23.08 -7.84
CA PHE A 231 -5.66 22.48 -6.54
C PHE A 231 -4.34 23.00 -5.95
N ASN A 232 -3.73 24.03 -6.54
CA ASN A 232 -2.46 24.65 -6.08
C ASN A 232 -1.31 23.63 -5.93
N LEU A 233 -1.20 22.67 -6.85
CA LEU A 233 -0.13 21.68 -6.89
C LEU A 233 1.10 22.29 -7.57
N HIS A 234 1.81 23.15 -6.83
CA HIS A 234 2.98 23.91 -7.30
C HIS A 234 4.23 23.05 -7.47
N ASP A 235 4.22 21.87 -6.87
CA ASP A 235 5.26 20.85 -6.95
C ASP A 235 5.25 20.08 -8.27
N ILE A 236 4.22 20.24 -9.11
CA ILE A 236 4.13 19.61 -10.42
C ILE A 236 4.60 20.59 -11.49
N GLY A 237 5.82 20.39 -12.00
CA GLY A 237 6.36 21.24 -13.05
C GLY A 237 5.60 21.13 -14.38
N VAL A 238 5.64 22.20 -15.17
CA VAL A 238 4.88 22.31 -16.45
C VAL A 238 5.31 21.27 -17.48
N GLU A 239 6.55 20.81 -17.40
CA GLU A 239 7.15 19.76 -18.20
C GLU A 239 6.47 18.39 -18.00
N SER A 240 5.90 18.15 -16.80
CA SER A 240 5.16 16.93 -16.49
C SER A 240 3.92 16.75 -17.38
N PHE A 241 3.36 17.86 -17.90
CA PHE A 241 2.19 17.81 -18.77
C PHE A 241 2.52 17.58 -20.25
N ARG A 242 3.82 17.65 -20.63
CA ARG A 242 4.28 17.47 -22.02
C ARG A 242 3.47 18.30 -23.03
N ILE A 243 3.15 19.53 -22.64
CA ILE A 243 2.48 20.53 -23.47
C ILE A 243 3.59 21.33 -24.14
N ASN A 244 3.59 21.40 -25.48
CA ASN A 244 4.56 22.25 -26.18
C ASN A 244 4.29 23.72 -25.81
N PRO A 245 5.31 24.55 -25.56
CA PRO A 245 5.13 25.97 -25.25
C PRO A 245 4.49 26.81 -26.38
N ARG A 246 4.14 26.18 -27.51
CA ARG A 246 3.65 26.83 -28.73
C ARG A 246 2.17 26.54 -29.04
N ASP A 247 1.46 25.81 -28.17
CA ASP A 247 0.01 25.49 -28.27
C ASP A 247 -0.82 26.14 -27.15
#